data_AF-A0A519CU24-F1
#
_entry.id   AF-A0A519CU24-F1
#
_cell.length_a   1.000
_cell.length_b   1.000
_cell.length_c   1.000
_cell.angle_alpha   90.00
_cell.angle_beta   90.00
_cell.angle_gamma   90.00
#
_symmetry.space_group_name_H-M   'P 1'
#
loop_
_entity.id
_entity.type
_entity.pdbx_description
1 polymer ?
#
loop_
_entity_poly.entity_id
_entity_poly.type
_entity_poly.pdbx_seq_one_letter_code
_entity_poly.pdbx_strand_id
1 'polypeptide(L)'
;MDLKNNKELAQFYNKVYIKGEKKHFTIKRESVSLSEIKEVLKQVSWKGKKVLDVGCGTGLFAFNAAKKGAIVLGVDFSTEAI
;
A
#
# COMPACT_ATOMS: atom_id res chain seq x y z
N MET A 1 -20.04 -5.48 -17.60
CA MET A 1 -18.77 -5.63 -16.86
C MET A 1 -19.07 -6.61 -15.74
N ASP A 2 -18.46 -7.79 -15.73
CA ASP A 2 -18.66 -8.74 -14.64
C ASP A 2 -18.11 -8.13 -13.35
N LEU A 3 -18.99 -7.79 -12.42
CA LEU A 3 -18.62 -7.28 -11.10
C LEU A 3 -18.08 -8.46 -10.30
N LYS A 4 -16.75 -8.60 -10.28
CA LYS A 4 -16.09 -9.56 -9.38
C LYS A 4 -16.49 -9.27 -7.94
N ASN A 5 -16.93 -10.28 -7.22
CA ASN A 5 -17.21 -10.14 -5.79
C ASN A 5 -15.90 -9.99 -4.99
N ASN A 6 -16.00 -9.52 -3.74
CA ASN A 6 -14.82 -9.26 -2.89
C ASN A 6 -13.92 -10.48 -2.70
N LYS A 7 -14.49 -11.69 -2.69
CA LYS A 7 -13.74 -12.95 -2.55
C LYS A 7 -12.88 -13.22 -3.78
N GLU A 8 -13.44 -13.02 -4.97
CA GLU A 8 -12.71 -13.16 -6.24
C GLU A 8 -11.60 -12.10 -6.39
N LEU A 9 -11.84 -10.88 -5.92
CA LEU A 9 -10.83 -9.83 -5.89
C LEU A 9 -9.67 -10.19 -4.96
N ALA A 10 -9.93 -10.64 -3.74
CA ALA A 10 -8.89 -11.08 -2.80
C ALA A 10 -8.03 -12.21 -3.39
N GLN A 11 -8.66 -13.22 -4.00
CA GLN A 11 -7.94 -14.31 -4.67
C GLN A 11 -7.09 -13.83 -5.85
N PHE A 12 -7.60 -12.85 -6.62
CA PHE A 12 -6.85 -12.25 -7.70
C PHE A 12 -5.60 -11.53 -7.19
N TYR A 13 -5.75 -10.66 -6.20
CA TYR A 13 -4.62 -9.91 -5.63
C TYR A 13 -3.60 -10.83 -4.94
N ASN A 14 -4.03 -11.85 -4.18
CA ASN A 14 -3.11 -12.86 -3.62
C ASN A 14 -2.24 -13.52 -4.70
N LYS A 15 -2.86 -13.92 -5.83
CA LYS A 15 -2.13 -14.52 -6.96
C LYS A 15 -1.14 -13.54 -7.60
N VAL A 16 -1.45 -12.25 -7.60
CA VAL A 16 -0.56 -11.20 -8.13
C VAL A 16 0.67 -11.05 -7.23
N TYR A 17 0.49 -11.01 -5.90
CA TYR A 17 1.60 -10.90 -4.94
C TYR A 17 2.54 -12.12 -4.98
N ILE A 18 2.01 -13.34 -5.03
CA ILE A 18 2.80 -14.58 -5.08
C ILE A 18 3.66 -14.66 -6.36
N LYS A 19 3.17 -14.12 -7.48
CA LYS A 19 3.89 -14.14 -8.77
C LYS A 19 5.06 -13.16 -8.82
N GLY A 20 5.27 -12.36 -7.78
CA GLY A 20 6.43 -11.50 -7.60
C GLY A 20 6.28 -10.10 -8.21
N GLU A 21 6.98 -9.16 -7.57
CA GLU A 21 6.74 -7.72 -7.74
C GLU A 21 7.00 -7.14 -9.12
N LYS A 22 7.91 -7.74 -9.89
CA LYS A 22 8.48 -7.10 -11.07
C LYS A 22 7.53 -6.98 -12.27
N LYS A 23 6.43 -7.73 -12.30
CA LYS A 23 5.52 -7.74 -13.47
C LYS A 23 4.18 -7.05 -13.25
N HIS A 24 3.70 -6.88 -12.01
CA HIS A 24 2.26 -6.62 -11.79
C HIS A 24 1.93 -5.51 -10.78
N PHE A 25 2.90 -4.94 -10.06
CA PHE A 25 2.61 -3.73 -9.29
C PHE A 25 2.51 -2.52 -10.21
N THR A 26 1.39 -1.79 -10.09
CA THR A 26 1.16 -0.49 -10.75
C THR A 26 2.29 0.50 -10.45
N ILE A 27 2.95 0.30 -9.30
CA ILE A 27 4.09 1.06 -8.86
C ILE A 27 5.36 0.25 -9.18
N LYS A 28 6.08 0.62 -10.25
CA LYS A 28 7.48 0.20 -10.42
C LYS A 28 8.27 0.74 -9.21
N ARG A 29 8.64 -0.15 -8.29
CA ARG A 29 9.44 0.20 -7.09
C ARG A 29 10.85 0.72 -7.40
N GLU A 30 11.27 0.61 -8.66
CA GLU A 30 12.51 1.19 -9.15
C GLU A 30 12.35 2.72 -9.25
N SER A 31 12.71 3.41 -8.16
CA SER A 31 13.01 4.85 -8.03
C SER A 31 11.85 5.87 -7.95
N VAL A 32 10.80 5.81 -8.77
CA VAL A 32 9.80 6.90 -8.84
C VAL A 32 8.83 6.90 -7.64
N SER A 33 8.44 5.73 -7.15
CA SER A 33 7.51 5.63 -6.01
C SER A 33 8.05 6.19 -4.69
N LEU A 34 9.38 6.14 -4.52
CA LEU A 34 10.02 6.67 -3.33
C LEU A 34 10.04 8.20 -3.34
N SER A 35 10.04 8.86 -4.51
CA SER A 35 9.97 10.32 -4.56
C SER A 35 8.56 10.81 -4.19
N GLU A 36 7.50 10.17 -4.69
CA GLU A 36 6.12 10.55 -4.37
C GLU A 36 5.80 10.40 -2.88
N ILE A 37 6.12 9.25 -2.28
CA ILE A 37 5.94 9.02 -0.83
C ILE A 37 6.70 10.08 -0.03
N LYS A 38 7.93 10.41 -0.41
CA LYS A 38 8.70 11.46 0.27
C LYS A 38 8.03 12.82 0.19
N GLU A 39 7.50 13.22 -0.97
CA GLU A 39 6.83 14.52 -1.12
C GLU A 39 5.53 14.59 -0.33
N VAL A 40 4.72 13.52 -0.32
CA VAL A 40 3.51 13.45 0.51
C VAL A 40 3.86 13.59 2.00
N LEU A 41 4.89 12.90 2.45
CA LEU A 41 5.30 12.94 3.85
C LEU A 41 5.87 14.29 4.30
N LYS A 42 6.14 15.23 3.38
CA LYS A 42 6.52 16.61 3.69
C LYS A 42 5.33 17.56 3.85
N GLN A 43 4.15 17.20 3.32
CA GLN A 43 3.02 18.14 3.22
C GLN A 43 2.41 18.50 4.59
N VAL A 44 2.53 17.60 5.58
CA VAL A 44 1.91 17.77 6.89
C VAL A 44 2.80 17.23 8.02
N SER A 45 2.57 17.72 9.24
CA SER A 45 3.07 17.04 10.44
C SER A 45 2.27 15.76 10.69
N TRP A 46 2.96 14.65 10.93
CA TRP A 46 2.32 13.33 11.07
C TRP A 46 2.10 12.90 12.52
N LYS A 47 2.80 13.53 13.48
CA LYS A 47 2.78 13.15 14.88
C LYS A 47 1.36 13.18 15.44
N GLY A 48 0.91 12.04 15.97
CA GLY A 48 -0.42 11.87 16.59
C GLY A 48 -1.59 11.76 15.61
N LYS A 49 -1.36 11.81 14.29
CA LYS A 49 -2.44 11.66 13.30
C LYS A 49 -2.85 10.21 13.16
N LYS A 50 -4.15 9.96 13.10
CA LYS A 50 -4.72 8.66 12.70
C LYS A 50 -4.83 8.62 11.18
N VAL A 51 -4.26 7.59 10.56
CA VAL A 51 -4.17 7.45 9.10
C VAL A 51 -4.71 6.08 8.69
N LEU A 52 -5.54 6.06 7.65
CA LEU A 52 -5.98 4.83 6.98
C LEU A 52 -5.26 4.75 5.62
N ASP A 53 -4.47 3.70 5.41
CA ASP A 53 -3.76 3.42 4.16
C ASP A 53 -4.49 2.29 3.40
N VAL A 54 -5.29 2.67 2.39
CA VAL A 54 -6.15 1.75 1.64
C VAL A 54 -5.43 1.21 0.41
N GLY A 55 -5.33 -0.11 0.30
CA GLY A 55 -4.47 -0.76 -0.69
C GLY A 55 -3.00 -0.57 -0.30
N CYS A 56 -2.68 -0.82 0.98
CA CYS A 56 -1.36 -0.52 1.54
C CYS A 56 -0.25 -1.36 0.92
N GLY A 57 -0.60 -2.47 0.25
CA GLY A 57 0.35 -3.45 -0.24
C GLY A 57 1.32 -3.88 0.86
N THR A 58 2.62 -3.82 0.58
CA THR A 58 3.69 -4.15 1.54
C THR A 58 3.88 -3.11 2.66
N GLY A 59 3.02 -2.10 2.75
CA GLY A 59 3.00 -1.14 3.84
C GLY A 59 4.08 -0.06 3.79
N LEU A 60 4.69 0.22 2.63
CA LEU A 60 5.79 1.18 2.53
C LEU A 60 5.40 2.60 2.98
N PHE A 61 4.23 3.09 2.55
CA PHE A 61 3.75 4.40 2.98
C PHE A 61 3.39 4.39 4.47
N ALA A 62 2.57 3.43 4.91
CA ALA A 62 2.21 3.24 6.32
C ALA A 62 3.42 3.23 7.25
N PHE A 63 4.48 2.49 6.91
CA PHE A 63 5.72 2.42 7.68
C PHE A 63 6.40 3.79 7.80
N ASN A 64 6.53 4.53 6.69
CA ASN A 64 7.20 5.84 6.71
C ASN A 64 6.36 6.91 7.41
N ALA A 65 5.04 6.86 7.30
CA ALA A 65 4.13 7.73 8.04
C ALA A 65 4.20 7.44 9.56
N ALA A 66 4.20 6.16 9.95
CA ALA A 66 4.35 5.74 11.35
C ALA A 66 5.69 6.19 11.94
N LYS A 67 6.79 6.09 11.19
CA LYS A 67 8.11 6.63 11.59
C LYS A 67 8.09 8.14 11.89
N LYS A 68 7.18 8.90 11.26
CA LYS A 68 6.97 10.33 11.55
C LYS A 68 5.97 10.59 12.69
N GLY A 69 5.52 9.55 13.37
CA GLY A 69 4.67 9.61 14.56
C GLY A 69 3.17 9.47 14.29
N ALA A 70 2.76 9.08 13.09
CA ALA A 70 1.36 8.73 12.82
C ALA A 70 0.99 7.39 13.45
N ILE A 71 -0.30 7.20 13.69
CA ILE A 71 -0.93 5.94 14.07
C ILE A 71 -1.65 5.44 12.82
N VAL A 72 -1.09 4.42 12.16
CA VAL A 72 -1.56 4.00 10.83
C VAL A 72 -2.27 2.65 10.90
N LEU A 73 -3.42 2.56 10.24
CA LEU A 73 -4.10 1.31 9.90
C LEU A 73 -3.93 1.07 8.39
N GLY A 74 -3.20 0.03 8.02
CA GLY A 74 -3.09 -0.43 6.63
C GLY A 74 -4.15 -1.49 6.34
N VAL A 75 -4.80 -1.40 5.18
CA VAL A 75 -5.73 -2.43 4.70
C VAL A 75 -5.39 -2.80 3.27
N ASP A 76 -5.37 -4.10 2.99
CA ASP A 76 -5.23 -4.65 1.64
C ASP A 76 -6.10 -5.90 1.51
N PHE A 77 -6.55 -6.21 0.30
CA PHE A 77 -7.27 -7.45 0.03
C PHE A 77 -6.35 -8.66 -0.04
N SER A 78 -5.06 -8.44 -0.29
CA SER A 78 -4.08 -9.50 -0.38
C SER A 78 -3.51 -9.84 1.00
N THR A 79 -3.80 -11.04 1.49
CA THR A 79 -3.13 -11.59 2.69
C THR A 79 -1.65 -11.83 2.45
N GLU A 80 -1.23 -11.98 1.19
CA GLU A 80 0.18 -12.14 0.83
C GLU A 80 0.94 -10.81 0.79
N ALA A 81 0.22 -9.69 0.88
CA ALA A 81 0.82 -8.35 0.89
C ALA A 81 1.15 -7.85 2.30
N ILE A 82 0.46 -8.38 3.30
CA ILE A 82 0.49 -7.97 4.72
C ILE A 82 1.21 -9.05 5.52
#